data_AF-A0AAD2HM75-F1
#
_entry.id   AF-A0AAD2HM75-F1
#
_cell.length_a   1.000
_cell.length_b   1.000
_cell.length_c   1.000
_cell.angle_alpha   90.00
_cell.angle_beta   90.00
_cell.angle_gamma   90.00
#
_symmetry.space_group_name_H-M   'P 1'
#
loop_
_entity.id
_entity.type
_entity.pdbx_description
1 polymer ?
#
loop_
_entity_poly.entity_id
_entity_poly.type
_entity_poly.pdbx_seq_one_letter_code
_entity_poly.pdbx_strand_id
1 'polypeptide(L)'
;MTSRTVEQASSSQPTTFNSTEMPRYRSGASRSSSPPSKASHPISTASLFTARAFPPPSLAGVPAEYIARQLRALAPQYWNNTESADCTIVIPVPHAPGRMGSPDLPIFSMSSDPTLGRRATEPALNAVPRISLKLHVDFLCAHSTFLRGLFSGSSSLDLIASSCLSESPAASRPNARGKFSVPENRRPRLMPCSPDHPILLLPVPDPTSIHLIVHWMYFGNTVPIAEALKTGSVEWEGLARNAEYLGLPSDIKVFLGRWFQNWLRMRASRIDEEGEEDGSDSEDGDDVDAVYYSGDDSSVKVELRTMEDTDSKRGRPRPLSIGSAHSV
;
A
#
# COMPACT_ATOMS: atom_id res chain seq x y z
N MET A 1 46.73 26.62 8.43
CA MET A 1 47.34 25.42 9.04
C MET A 1 46.18 24.46 9.28
N THR A 2 45.91 23.39 8.54
CA THR A 2 46.67 22.39 7.77
C THR A 2 45.77 21.90 6.62
N SER A 3 46.18 22.09 5.35
CA SER A 3 46.62 21.05 4.38
C SER A 3 45.57 19.97 4.06
N ARG A 4 44.85 20.08 2.93
CA ARG A 4 45.15 19.47 1.60
C ARG A 4 45.30 17.93 1.65
N THR A 5 44.43 17.20 0.96
CA THR A 5 44.82 16.12 0.04
C THR A 5 43.75 15.96 -1.04
N VAL A 6 44.21 16.09 -2.28
CA VAL A 6 43.51 15.84 -3.55
C VAL A 6 44.08 14.51 -4.05
N GLU A 7 43.23 13.58 -4.48
CA GLU A 7 43.66 12.52 -5.39
C GLU A 7 42.73 12.43 -6.59
N GLN A 8 43.33 12.72 -7.75
CA GLN A 8 42.92 12.34 -9.09
C GLN A 8 43.79 11.16 -9.53
N ALA A 9 43.21 10.18 -10.23
CA ALA A 9 43.78 9.46 -11.38
C ALA A 9 42.76 8.36 -11.79
N SER A 10 42.17 8.36 -12.98
CA SER A 10 42.71 8.11 -14.33
C SER A 10 42.98 6.63 -14.63
N SER A 11 42.30 6.09 -15.66
CA SER A 11 42.71 5.09 -16.68
C SER A 11 41.47 4.25 -17.09
N SER A 12 40.87 4.38 -18.28
CA SER A 12 41.34 3.89 -19.61
C SER A 12 41.57 2.36 -19.56
N GLN A 13 40.90 1.47 -20.30
CA GLN A 13 40.75 1.38 -21.77
C GLN A 13 39.88 0.12 -22.16
N PRO A 14 39.65 -0.17 -23.46
CA PRO A 14 38.45 -0.85 -24.00
C PRO A 14 38.64 -2.33 -24.35
N THR A 15 37.55 -3.06 -24.60
CA THR A 15 37.60 -4.35 -25.34
C THR A 15 36.41 -4.53 -26.28
N THR A 16 36.79 -4.67 -27.54
CA THR A 16 36.09 -5.14 -28.74
C THR A 16 35.43 -6.50 -28.58
N PHE A 17 34.23 -6.70 -29.15
CA PHE A 17 33.71 -8.04 -29.46
C PHE A 17 33.33 -8.15 -30.94
N ASN A 18 33.74 -9.29 -31.49
CA ASN A 18 33.91 -9.59 -32.90
C ASN A 18 32.61 -9.74 -33.69
N SER A 19 32.64 -9.20 -34.91
CA SER A 19 31.88 -9.70 -36.06
C SER A 19 32.28 -11.15 -36.39
N THR A 20 31.32 -12.00 -36.69
CA THR A 20 31.53 -13.20 -37.52
C THR A 20 30.38 -13.31 -38.51
N GLU A 21 30.80 -13.41 -39.76
CA GLU A 21 30.06 -13.35 -41.01
C GLU A 21 29.82 -14.78 -41.55
N MET A 22 28.88 -14.89 -42.50
CA MET A 22 28.67 -15.94 -43.52
C MET A 22 27.86 -17.21 -43.16
N PRO A 23 27.23 -17.93 -44.14
CA PRO A 23 27.05 -17.67 -45.58
C PRO A 23 25.61 -17.85 -46.15
N ARG A 24 25.55 -17.61 -47.47
CA ARG A 24 24.47 -17.63 -48.47
C ARG A 24 23.65 -18.93 -48.67
N TYR A 25 22.42 -18.70 -49.15
CA TYR A 25 21.62 -19.42 -50.16
C TYR A 25 21.70 -20.95 -50.31
N ARG A 26 20.54 -21.61 -50.15
CA ARG A 26 20.18 -22.78 -50.96
C ARG A 26 18.71 -22.73 -51.36
N SER A 27 18.49 -22.50 -52.65
CA SER A 27 17.21 -22.69 -53.35
C SER A 27 17.00 -24.19 -53.61
N GLY A 28 15.79 -24.68 -53.36
CA GLY A 28 15.38 -26.06 -53.63
C GLY A 28 13.86 -26.12 -53.72
N ALA A 29 13.36 -26.38 -54.92
CA ALA A 29 11.96 -26.40 -55.28
C ALA A 29 11.26 -27.73 -54.91
N SER A 30 9.95 -27.59 -54.72
CA SER A 30 8.85 -28.53 -55.00
C SER A 30 8.86 -29.94 -54.38
N ARG A 31 7.87 -30.16 -53.50
CA ARG A 31 6.86 -31.22 -53.71
C ARG A 31 5.65 -31.05 -52.79
N SER A 32 4.49 -31.22 -53.42
CA SER A 32 3.15 -31.25 -52.85
C SER A 32 2.95 -32.44 -51.92
N SER A 33 2.39 -32.19 -50.74
CA SER A 33 1.48 -33.12 -50.06
C SER A 33 0.63 -32.33 -49.04
N SER A 34 -0.69 -32.50 -49.18
CA SER A 34 -1.78 -32.42 -48.20
C SER A 34 -1.55 -31.63 -46.89
N PRO A 35 -2.39 -30.65 -46.52
CA PRO A 35 -2.30 -30.01 -45.20
C PRO A 35 -2.81 -30.96 -44.10
N PRO A 36 -1.97 -31.43 -43.15
CA PRO A 36 -2.49 -32.03 -41.93
C PRO A 36 -3.15 -30.94 -41.09
N SER A 37 -4.34 -31.25 -40.57
CA SER A 37 -5.15 -30.43 -39.67
C SER A 37 -4.27 -29.67 -38.67
N LYS A 38 -4.40 -28.34 -38.70
CA LYS A 38 -3.73 -27.39 -37.80
C LYS A 38 -3.87 -27.88 -36.36
N ALA A 39 -2.79 -28.41 -35.82
CA ALA A 39 -2.64 -28.63 -34.41
C ALA A 39 -2.88 -27.30 -33.71
N SER A 40 -3.94 -27.26 -32.90
CA SER A 40 -4.17 -26.23 -31.90
C SER A 40 -2.87 -26.03 -31.12
N HIS A 41 -2.20 -24.89 -31.33
CA HIS A 41 -1.12 -24.48 -30.44
C HIS A 41 -1.69 -24.54 -29.02
N PRO A 42 -1.07 -25.27 -28.07
CA PRO A 42 -1.43 -25.11 -26.68
C PRO A 42 -1.27 -23.63 -26.38
N ILE A 43 -2.38 -22.97 -26.03
CA ILE A 43 -2.38 -21.60 -25.53
C ILE A 43 -1.27 -21.58 -24.50
N SER A 44 -0.21 -20.82 -24.79
CA SER A 44 0.94 -20.67 -23.91
C SER A 44 0.36 -20.28 -22.56
N THR A 45 0.35 -21.22 -21.62
CA THR A 45 -0.09 -21.01 -20.24
C THR A 45 0.95 -20.08 -19.65
N ALA A 46 0.76 -18.78 -19.89
CA ALA A 46 1.58 -17.72 -19.33
C ALA A 46 1.81 -18.07 -17.87
N SER A 47 3.08 -18.19 -17.50
CA SER A 47 3.53 -18.69 -16.20
C SER A 47 2.62 -18.13 -15.10
N LEU A 48 1.76 -19.01 -14.57
CA LEU A 48 0.78 -18.63 -13.57
C LEU A 48 1.56 -18.42 -12.28
N PHE A 49 1.50 -17.21 -11.75
CA PHE A 49 1.98 -16.89 -10.42
C PHE A 49 1.57 -17.98 -9.41
N THR A 50 2.51 -18.42 -8.58
CA THR A 50 2.22 -19.42 -7.56
C THR A 50 1.60 -18.71 -6.35
N ALA A 51 0.29 -18.87 -6.19
CA ALA A 51 -0.45 -18.32 -5.06
C ALA A 51 0.22 -18.72 -3.73
N ARG A 52 0.52 -17.73 -2.89
CA ARG A 52 1.08 -17.94 -1.55
C ARG A 52 0.00 -17.66 -0.51
N ALA A 53 -0.37 -18.70 0.22
CA ALA A 53 -1.22 -18.54 1.39
C ALA A 53 -0.48 -17.75 2.48
N PHE A 54 -1.20 -16.87 3.17
CA PHE A 54 -0.69 -16.16 4.33
C PHE A 54 -1.61 -16.42 5.55
N PRO A 55 -1.05 -16.79 6.71
CA PRO A 55 0.38 -17.03 6.95
C PRO A 55 0.87 -18.29 6.20
N PRO A 56 2.18 -18.39 5.92
CA PRO A 56 2.77 -19.62 5.39
C PRO A 56 2.43 -20.83 6.27
N PRO A 57 2.31 -22.06 5.72
CA PRO A 57 1.95 -23.25 6.50
C PRO A 57 2.85 -23.52 7.71
N SER A 58 4.12 -23.12 7.65
CA SER A 58 5.08 -23.22 8.77
C SER A 58 4.72 -22.34 9.97
N LEU A 59 3.89 -21.33 9.77
CA LEU A 59 3.37 -20.41 10.80
C LEU A 59 1.88 -20.64 11.07
N ALA A 60 1.32 -21.79 10.65
CA ALA A 60 -0.06 -22.13 10.94
C ALA A 60 -0.29 -22.18 12.47
N GLY A 61 -1.37 -21.53 12.94
CA GLY A 61 -1.70 -21.43 14.36
C GLY A 61 -1.01 -20.29 15.11
N VAL A 62 -0.06 -19.57 14.48
CA VAL A 62 0.52 -18.36 15.07
C VAL A 62 -0.43 -17.18 14.83
N PRO A 63 -0.77 -16.38 15.87
CA PRO A 63 -1.63 -15.21 15.71
C PRO A 63 -1.06 -14.22 14.67
N ALA A 64 -1.91 -13.71 13.78
CA ALA A 64 -1.49 -12.83 12.69
C ALA A 64 -0.85 -11.53 13.21
N GLU A 65 -1.32 -11.04 14.36
CA GLU A 65 -0.80 -9.85 15.04
C GLU A 65 0.62 -10.06 15.53
N TYR A 66 0.95 -11.28 15.96
CA TYR A 66 2.31 -11.64 16.35
C TYR A 66 3.23 -11.65 15.13
N ILE A 67 2.79 -12.25 14.01
CA ILE A 67 3.56 -12.26 12.76
C ILE A 67 3.80 -10.83 12.26
N ALA A 68 2.75 -9.99 12.22
CA ALA A 68 2.86 -8.59 11.82
C ALA A 68 3.86 -7.82 12.69
N ARG A 69 3.87 -8.04 14.01
CA ARG A 69 4.83 -7.43 14.93
C ARG A 69 6.27 -7.86 14.66
N GLN A 70 6.49 -9.15 14.40
CA GLN A 70 7.83 -9.67 14.07
C GLN A 70 8.32 -9.12 12.73
N LEU A 71 7.45 -9.05 11.72
CA LEU A 71 7.78 -8.43 10.43
C LEU A 71 8.20 -6.96 10.61
N ARG A 72 7.45 -6.19 11.41
CA ARG A 72 7.81 -4.78 11.72
C ARG A 72 9.18 -4.64 12.37
N ALA A 73 9.58 -5.58 13.22
CA ALA A 73 10.92 -5.58 13.82
C ALA A 73 12.04 -5.79 12.78
N LEU A 74 11.75 -6.52 11.69
CA LEU A 74 12.68 -6.76 10.58
C LEU A 74 12.66 -5.65 9.52
N ALA A 75 11.66 -4.77 9.52
CA ALA A 75 11.46 -3.76 8.49
C ALA A 75 12.70 -2.91 8.15
N PRO A 76 13.55 -2.46 9.10
CA PRO A 76 14.75 -1.69 8.77
C PRO A 76 15.73 -2.42 7.84
N GLN A 77 15.75 -3.76 7.87
CA GLN A 77 16.64 -4.58 7.03
C GLN A 77 16.12 -4.72 5.60
N TYR A 78 14.79 -4.65 5.41
CA TYR A 78 14.13 -4.91 4.12
C TYR A 78 13.70 -3.64 3.40
N TRP A 79 13.40 -2.54 4.09
CA TRP A 79 12.80 -1.34 3.50
C TRP A 79 13.62 -0.73 2.35
N ASN A 80 14.94 -0.63 2.53
CA ASN A 80 15.84 -0.07 1.52
C ASN A 80 16.43 -1.14 0.58
N ASN A 81 16.13 -2.43 0.82
CA ASN A 81 16.67 -3.52 0.03
C ASN A 81 15.68 -3.91 -1.08
N THR A 82 15.70 -3.17 -2.18
CA THR A 82 14.85 -3.49 -3.33
C THR A 82 15.28 -4.73 -4.10
N GLU A 83 16.47 -5.29 -3.82
CA GLU A 83 16.95 -6.54 -4.41
C GLU A 83 16.29 -7.76 -3.75
N SER A 84 15.91 -7.67 -2.48
CA SER A 84 15.16 -8.72 -1.78
C SER A 84 13.66 -8.68 -1.99
N ALA A 85 13.15 -7.64 -2.66
CA ALA A 85 11.73 -7.49 -2.94
C ALA A 85 11.21 -8.65 -3.79
N ASP A 86 10.14 -9.30 -3.36
CA ASP A 86 9.52 -10.45 -4.03
C ASP A 86 8.19 -10.09 -4.71
N CYS A 87 7.82 -8.81 -4.77
CA CYS A 87 6.74 -8.35 -5.63
C CYS A 87 6.92 -6.90 -6.12
N THR A 88 6.18 -6.55 -7.17
CA THR A 88 6.07 -5.17 -7.67
C THR A 88 4.61 -4.75 -7.70
N ILE A 89 4.27 -3.62 -7.07
CA ILE A 89 2.97 -2.97 -7.22
C ILE A 89 3.09 -1.82 -8.21
N VAL A 90 2.22 -1.82 -9.21
CA VAL A 90 2.09 -0.76 -10.21
C VAL A 90 0.77 -0.03 -9.96
N ILE A 91 0.85 1.27 -9.67
CA ILE A 91 -0.31 2.10 -9.36
C ILE A 91 -0.48 3.12 -10.49
N PRO A 92 -1.60 3.09 -11.23
CA PRO A 92 -1.89 4.11 -12.22
C PRO A 92 -2.20 5.43 -11.52
N VAL A 93 -1.52 6.51 -11.93
CA VAL A 93 -1.84 7.86 -11.47
C VAL A 93 -2.80 8.45 -12.50
N PRO A 94 -4.06 8.76 -12.12
CA PRO A 94 -4.97 9.45 -13.02
C PRO A 94 -4.34 10.81 -13.32
N HIS A 95 -4.07 11.07 -14.59
CA HIS A 95 -3.76 12.42 -15.05
C HIS A 95 -4.85 13.34 -14.54
N ALA A 96 -4.50 14.37 -13.76
CA ALA A 96 -5.44 15.40 -13.39
C ALA A 96 -6.02 15.96 -14.69
N PRO A 97 -7.30 15.72 -15.02
CA PRO A 97 -7.88 16.23 -16.25
C PRO A 97 -8.06 17.74 -16.05
N GLY A 98 -7.04 18.53 -16.39
CA GLY A 98 -7.21 20.00 -16.33
C GLY A 98 -6.03 20.88 -15.95
N ARG A 99 -4.79 20.38 -15.78
CA ARG A 99 -3.61 21.29 -15.88
C ARG A 99 -3.06 21.35 -17.31
N MET A 100 -3.96 21.45 -18.28
CA MET A 100 -3.61 22.02 -19.57
C MET A 100 -3.62 23.54 -19.41
N GLY A 101 -2.44 24.15 -19.31
CA GLY A 101 -2.28 25.60 -19.42
C GLY A 101 -1.87 26.31 -18.12
N SER A 102 -0.64 26.08 -17.66
CA SER A 102 0.21 27.24 -17.40
C SER A 102 1.13 27.35 -18.61
N PRO A 103 0.98 28.37 -19.48
CA PRO A 103 2.08 28.74 -20.36
C PRO A 103 3.25 29.19 -19.46
N ASP A 104 4.48 29.14 -19.98
CA ASP A 104 5.66 29.84 -19.44
C ASP A 104 6.65 29.11 -18.53
N LEU A 105 6.58 27.78 -18.36
CA LEU A 105 7.77 27.06 -17.85
C LEU A 105 8.33 26.07 -18.88
N PRO A 106 9.58 26.28 -19.37
CA PRO A 106 10.23 25.37 -20.30
C PRO A 106 10.58 24.07 -19.57
N ILE A 107 9.70 23.07 -19.71
CA ILE A 107 9.99 21.70 -19.29
C ILE A 107 11.04 21.16 -20.26
N PHE A 108 12.20 20.82 -19.72
CA PHE A 108 13.27 20.08 -20.38
C PHE A 108 12.74 18.75 -20.92
N SER A 109 12.30 18.76 -22.17
CA SER A 109 11.99 17.56 -22.95
C SER A 109 13.32 16.99 -23.44
N MET A 110 13.79 15.94 -22.77
CA MET A 110 14.90 15.13 -23.27
C MET A 110 14.47 14.45 -24.57
N SER A 111 14.96 15.04 -25.67
CA SER A 111 15.15 14.51 -27.01
C SER A 111 14.82 13.01 -27.19
N SER A 112 13.68 12.75 -27.84
CA SER A 112 13.49 11.52 -28.60
C SER A 112 13.32 11.90 -30.07
N ASP A 113 14.42 11.69 -30.79
CA ASP A 113 14.61 11.87 -32.24
C ASP A 113 13.54 11.09 -33.05
N PRO A 114 12.66 11.75 -33.83
CA PRO A 114 11.62 11.08 -34.59
C PRO A 114 12.11 10.85 -36.02
N THR A 115 13.00 9.89 -36.23
CA THR A 115 13.42 9.51 -37.58
C THR A 115 13.28 8.01 -37.85
N LEU A 116 12.34 7.72 -38.77
CA LEU A 116 12.21 6.53 -39.63
C LEU A 116 11.51 5.26 -39.06
N GLY A 117 10.20 5.18 -39.33
CA GLY A 117 9.66 4.04 -40.10
C GLY A 117 9.22 2.77 -39.35
N ARG A 118 8.86 2.82 -38.06
CA ARG A 118 8.23 1.67 -37.39
C ARG A 118 6.70 1.74 -37.50
N ARG A 119 6.10 0.61 -37.92
CA ARG A 119 4.66 0.41 -38.15
C ARG A 119 3.80 1.01 -37.03
N ALA A 120 2.95 1.95 -37.42
CA ALA A 120 1.95 2.60 -36.58
C ALA A 120 0.76 1.66 -36.31
N THR A 121 0.85 0.78 -35.31
CA THR A 121 -0.35 0.10 -34.77
C THR A 121 -0.28 -0.22 -33.27
N GLU A 122 0.73 0.22 -32.52
CA GLU A 122 0.68 0.09 -31.05
C GLU A 122 0.06 1.37 -30.47
N PRO A 123 -1.19 1.33 -29.97
CA PRO A 123 -1.80 2.50 -29.36
C PRO A 123 -0.94 2.92 -28.16
N ALA A 124 -0.70 4.24 -28.01
CA ALA A 124 0.15 4.84 -26.98
C ALA A 124 -0.43 4.73 -25.54
N LEU A 125 -0.90 3.53 -25.16
CA LEU A 125 -1.42 3.16 -23.84
C LEU A 125 -0.34 3.21 -22.73
N ASN A 126 0.91 3.52 -23.09
CA ASN A 126 2.05 3.65 -22.18
C ASN A 126 2.26 5.08 -21.64
N ALA A 127 1.45 6.07 -22.02
CA ALA A 127 1.63 7.46 -21.58
C ALA A 127 0.96 7.82 -20.23
N VAL A 128 0.40 6.84 -19.49
CA VAL A 128 -0.17 7.11 -18.16
C VAL A 128 0.93 6.97 -17.10
N PRO A 129 1.23 8.02 -16.31
CA PRO A 129 2.17 7.98 -15.21
C PRO A 129 1.79 6.88 -14.23
N ARG A 130 2.80 6.14 -13.78
CA ARG A 130 2.63 5.02 -12.88
C ARG A 130 3.64 5.14 -11.76
N ILE A 131 3.17 4.89 -10.54
CA ILE A 131 4.05 4.67 -9.40
C ILE A 131 4.35 3.17 -9.38
N SER A 132 5.64 2.81 -9.32
CA SER A 132 6.08 1.42 -9.24
C SER A 132 6.81 1.21 -7.94
N LEU A 133 6.33 0.27 -7.12
CA LEU A 133 6.88 -0.03 -5.80
C LEU A 133 7.36 -1.48 -5.77
N LYS A 134 8.66 -1.68 -5.52
CA LYS A 134 9.23 -3.01 -5.24
C LYS A 134 9.11 -3.30 -3.75
N LEU A 135 8.36 -4.32 -3.39
CA LEU A 135 7.93 -4.59 -2.01
C LEU A 135 8.03 -6.08 -1.67
N HIS A 136 7.72 -6.40 -0.41
CA HIS A 136 7.75 -7.75 0.13
C HIS A 136 6.33 -8.22 0.43
N VAL A 137 5.92 -9.36 -0.15
CA VAL A 137 4.56 -9.91 -0.07
C VAL A 137 4.14 -10.11 1.38
N ASP A 138 5.01 -10.64 2.24
CA ASP A 138 4.67 -10.94 3.63
C ASP A 138 4.30 -9.69 4.44
N PHE A 139 5.00 -8.58 4.21
CA PHE A 139 4.68 -7.29 4.85
C PHE A 139 3.29 -6.79 4.42
N LEU A 140 2.96 -6.94 3.14
CA LEU A 140 1.68 -6.51 2.60
C LEU A 140 0.53 -7.39 3.09
N CYS A 141 0.68 -8.71 2.96
CA CYS A 141 -0.33 -9.70 3.35
C CYS A 141 -0.61 -9.69 4.85
N ALA A 142 0.40 -9.42 5.69
CA ALA A 142 0.22 -9.30 7.13
C ALA A 142 -0.74 -8.16 7.51
N HIS A 143 -0.76 -7.08 6.74
CA HIS A 143 -1.46 -5.84 7.09
C HIS A 143 -2.66 -5.49 6.20
N SER A 144 -2.87 -6.20 5.10
CA SER A 144 -3.99 -5.97 4.18
C SER A 144 -4.68 -7.28 3.87
N THR A 145 -5.96 -7.39 4.25
CA THR A 145 -6.80 -8.55 3.89
C THR A 145 -7.06 -8.61 2.39
N PHE A 146 -7.15 -7.45 1.74
CA PHE A 146 -7.34 -7.35 0.30
C PHE A 146 -6.14 -7.91 -0.48
N LEU A 147 -4.93 -7.43 -0.18
CA LEU A 147 -3.71 -7.91 -0.83
C LEU A 147 -3.46 -9.39 -0.51
N ARG A 148 -3.75 -9.81 0.73
CA ARG A 148 -3.70 -11.22 1.12
C ARG A 148 -4.55 -12.11 0.22
N GLY A 149 -5.80 -11.71 -0.03
CA GLY A 149 -6.69 -12.43 -0.95
C GLY A 149 -6.12 -12.49 -2.36
N LEU A 150 -5.64 -11.36 -2.89
CA LEU A 150 -5.08 -11.29 -4.25
C LEU A 150 -3.85 -12.19 -4.43
N PHE A 151 -2.89 -12.15 -3.49
CA PHE A 151 -1.70 -13.00 -3.55
C PHE A 151 -1.98 -14.47 -3.23
N SER A 152 -3.13 -14.76 -2.62
CA SER A 152 -3.64 -16.14 -2.44
C SER A 152 -4.41 -16.65 -3.67
N GLY A 153 -4.53 -15.85 -4.73
CA GLY A 153 -5.23 -16.23 -5.97
C GLY A 153 -6.73 -15.99 -5.95
N SER A 154 -7.27 -15.27 -4.96
CA SER A 154 -8.69 -14.87 -4.96
C SER A 154 -8.98 -13.87 -6.09
N SER A 155 -10.16 -13.97 -6.68
CA SER A 155 -10.64 -13.01 -7.69
C SER A 155 -10.82 -11.63 -7.06
N SER A 156 -10.34 -10.57 -7.72
CA SER A 156 -10.49 -9.19 -7.23
C SER A 156 -11.95 -8.77 -7.09
N LEU A 157 -12.86 -9.33 -7.90
CA LEU A 157 -14.29 -9.04 -7.82
C LEU A 157 -14.94 -9.57 -6.55
N ASP A 158 -14.53 -10.75 -6.11
CA ASP A 158 -15.10 -11.39 -4.92
C ASP A 158 -14.66 -10.65 -3.65
N LEU A 159 -13.42 -10.16 -3.63
CA LEU A 159 -12.87 -9.38 -2.52
C LEU A 159 -13.54 -8.00 -2.38
N ILE A 160 -13.79 -7.32 -3.50
CA ILE A 160 -14.47 -6.02 -3.49
C ILE A 160 -15.92 -6.18 -3.02
N ALA A 161 -16.63 -7.21 -3.52
CA ALA A 161 -18.00 -7.49 -3.10
C ALA A 161 -18.10 -7.81 -1.60
N SER A 162 -17.12 -8.54 -1.06
CA SER A 162 -17.08 -8.89 0.36
C SER A 162 -16.88 -7.67 1.27
N SER A 163 -16.12 -6.67 0.80
CA SER A 163 -15.83 -5.45 1.58
C SER A 163 -17.07 -4.55 1.73
N CYS A 164 -17.94 -4.50 0.72
CA CYS A 164 -19.16 -3.69 0.77
C CYS A 164 -20.29 -4.30 1.62
N LEU A 165 -20.25 -5.61 1.89
CA LEU A 165 -21.35 -6.32 2.57
C LEU A 165 -21.23 -6.30 4.11
N SER A 166 -20.13 -5.76 4.66
CA SER A 166 -19.92 -5.71 6.11
C SER A 166 -20.63 -4.54 6.81
N GLU A 167 -21.26 -3.62 6.07
CA GLU A 167 -22.04 -2.52 6.64
C GLU A 167 -23.53 -2.90 6.76
N SER A 168 -23.88 -3.50 7.91
CA SER A 168 -25.20 -3.60 8.54
C SER A 168 -26.36 -4.32 7.79
N PRO A 169 -27.02 -5.31 8.43
CA PRO A 169 -28.17 -6.03 7.88
C PRO A 169 -29.53 -5.33 8.10
N ALA A 170 -29.55 -4.02 8.36
CA ALA A 170 -30.79 -3.31 8.68
C ALA A 170 -31.45 -2.67 7.44
N ALA A 171 -32.66 -3.11 7.15
CA ALA A 171 -33.62 -2.63 6.14
C ALA A 171 -33.42 -3.16 4.71
N SER A 172 -34.20 -4.21 4.44
CA SER A 172 -34.68 -4.65 3.13
C SER A 172 -35.13 -3.47 2.24
N ARG A 173 -34.19 -2.92 1.46
CA ARG A 173 -34.52 -2.14 0.25
C ARG A 173 -34.10 -2.93 -0.98
N PRO A 174 -35.02 -3.67 -1.62
CA PRO A 174 -34.79 -4.16 -2.97
C PRO A 174 -34.82 -2.93 -3.89
N ASN A 175 -33.93 -2.84 -4.88
CA ASN A 175 -33.92 -1.85 -5.97
C ASN A 175 -32.92 -0.69 -5.91
N ALA A 176 -31.70 -0.92 -5.44
CA ALA A 176 -30.55 -0.10 -5.87
C ALA A 176 -29.30 -0.95 -6.16
N ARG A 177 -29.43 -2.06 -6.90
CA ARG A 177 -28.30 -2.63 -7.65
C ARG A 177 -28.02 -1.74 -8.86
N GLY A 178 -27.66 -0.48 -8.60
CA GLY A 178 -26.92 0.31 -9.56
C GLY A 178 -25.64 -0.46 -9.83
N LYS A 179 -25.54 -1.07 -11.01
CA LYS A 179 -24.32 -1.75 -11.45
C LYS A 179 -23.27 -0.66 -11.62
N PHE A 180 -22.58 -0.30 -10.53
CA PHE A 180 -21.33 0.45 -10.60
C PHE A 180 -20.33 -0.46 -11.32
N SER A 181 -20.41 -0.47 -12.65
CA SER A 181 -19.49 -1.20 -13.50
C SER A 181 -18.19 -0.42 -13.49
N VAL A 182 -17.34 -0.71 -12.50
CA VAL A 182 -15.96 -0.22 -12.49
C VAL A 182 -15.32 -0.65 -13.81
N PRO A 183 -14.86 0.30 -14.64
CA PRO A 183 -14.20 -0.02 -15.90
C PRO A 183 -13.10 -1.06 -15.69
N GLU A 184 -12.94 -2.02 -16.60
CA GLU A 184 -11.97 -3.11 -16.44
C GLU A 184 -10.53 -2.61 -16.21
N ASN A 185 -10.20 -1.45 -16.77
CA ASN A 185 -8.90 -0.79 -16.61
C ASN A 185 -8.65 -0.26 -15.19
N ARG A 186 -9.66 -0.26 -14.32
CA ARG A 186 -9.58 0.18 -12.92
C ARG A 186 -9.71 -0.98 -11.93
N ARG A 187 -9.69 -2.22 -12.41
CA ARG A 187 -9.74 -3.41 -11.54
C ARG A 187 -8.33 -3.87 -11.17
N PRO A 188 -8.09 -4.22 -9.90
CA PRO A 188 -6.86 -4.88 -9.50
C PRO A 188 -6.69 -6.18 -10.27
N ARG A 189 -5.49 -6.38 -10.81
CA ARG A 189 -5.13 -7.59 -11.56
C ARG A 189 -3.65 -7.89 -11.49
N LEU A 190 -3.33 -9.18 -11.44
CA LEU A 190 -1.97 -9.66 -11.66
C LEU A 190 -1.62 -9.52 -13.14
N MET A 191 -0.49 -8.91 -13.42
CA MET A 191 0.08 -8.80 -14.75
C MET A 191 0.89 -10.06 -15.07
N PRO A 192 1.08 -10.43 -16.36
CA PRO A 192 1.99 -11.51 -16.73
C PRO A 192 3.41 -11.24 -16.18
N CYS A 193 3.93 -12.16 -15.37
CA CYS A 193 5.19 -12.00 -14.64
C CYS A 193 5.86 -13.35 -14.37
N SER A 194 7.05 -13.34 -13.76
CA SER A 194 7.72 -14.57 -13.30
C SER A 194 6.96 -15.17 -12.12
N PRO A 195 7.02 -16.50 -11.94
CA PRO A 195 6.27 -17.18 -10.87
C PRO A 195 6.70 -16.73 -9.46
N ASP A 196 7.94 -16.28 -9.32
CA ASP A 196 8.54 -15.86 -8.05
C ASP A 196 8.43 -14.36 -7.77
N HIS A 197 7.99 -13.55 -8.74
CA HIS A 197 7.91 -12.08 -8.59
C HIS A 197 6.62 -11.53 -9.20
N PRO A 198 5.47 -11.65 -8.50
CA PRO A 198 4.21 -11.11 -8.97
C PRO A 198 4.28 -9.59 -9.23
N ILE A 199 3.72 -9.18 -10.36
CA ILE A 199 3.48 -7.77 -10.68
C ILE A 199 1.99 -7.48 -10.56
N LEU A 200 1.60 -6.69 -9.57
CA LEU A 200 0.21 -6.34 -9.29
C LEU A 200 -0.10 -4.95 -9.84
N LEU A 201 -1.05 -4.84 -10.77
CA LEU A 201 -1.68 -3.57 -11.09
C LEU A 201 -2.73 -3.26 -10.02
N LEU A 202 -2.53 -2.19 -9.26
CA LEU A 202 -3.37 -1.82 -8.12
C LEU A 202 -3.88 -0.37 -8.25
N PRO A 203 -5.06 -0.16 -8.84
CA PRO A 203 -5.72 1.14 -8.86
C PRO A 203 -6.23 1.49 -7.45
N VAL A 204 -5.59 2.44 -6.78
CA VAL A 204 -5.98 2.90 -5.44
C VAL A 204 -6.81 4.19 -5.51
N PRO A 205 -7.71 4.46 -4.55
CA PRO A 205 -8.48 5.70 -4.47
C PRO A 205 -7.65 6.98 -4.52
N ASP A 206 -6.52 7.02 -3.81
CA ASP A 206 -5.59 8.14 -3.81
C ASP A 206 -4.14 7.66 -3.98
N PRO A 207 -3.57 7.76 -5.18
CA PRO A 207 -2.18 7.36 -5.42
C PRO A 207 -1.14 8.19 -4.69
N THR A 208 -1.47 9.42 -4.26
CA THR A 208 -0.47 10.31 -3.63
C THR A 208 -0.11 9.85 -2.23
N SER A 209 -1.09 9.35 -1.46
CA SER A 209 -0.88 8.91 -0.08
C SER A 209 -0.44 7.45 0.10
N ILE A 210 -0.42 6.64 -0.97
CA ILE A 210 -0.16 5.19 -0.87
C ILE A 210 1.21 4.85 -0.29
N HIS A 211 2.23 5.66 -0.55
CA HIS A 211 3.58 5.44 -0.03
C HIS A 211 3.62 5.52 1.51
N LEU A 212 2.79 6.36 2.13
CA LEU A 212 2.67 6.46 3.58
C LEU A 212 1.97 5.24 4.19
N ILE A 213 0.95 4.71 3.49
CA ILE A 213 0.27 3.47 3.89
C ILE A 213 1.26 2.29 3.85
N VAL A 214 2.02 2.18 2.76
CA VAL A 214 3.06 1.13 2.63
C VAL A 214 4.12 1.29 3.71
N HIS A 215 4.59 2.52 3.97
CA HIS A 215 5.52 2.78 5.09
C HIS A 215 4.93 2.33 6.44
N TRP A 216 3.65 2.62 6.70
CA TRP A 216 2.98 2.16 7.92
C TRP A 216 2.86 0.63 8.00
N MET A 217 2.64 -0.07 6.88
CA MET A 217 2.67 -1.55 6.88
C MET A 217 4.04 -2.09 7.31
N TYR A 218 5.13 -1.44 6.90
CA TYR A 218 6.48 -1.85 7.28
C TYR A 218 6.81 -1.50 8.73
N PHE A 219 6.57 -0.28 9.18
CA PHE A 219 7.08 0.21 10.46
C PHE A 219 6.04 0.28 11.57
N GLY A 220 4.75 0.24 11.23
CA GLY A 220 3.64 0.49 12.17
C GLY A 220 3.58 1.92 12.72
N ASN A 221 4.46 2.81 12.24
CA ASN A 221 4.58 4.18 12.73
C ASN A 221 3.62 5.12 11.99
N THR A 222 2.86 5.92 12.74
CA THR A 222 1.90 6.89 12.22
C THR A 222 2.45 8.32 12.16
N VAL A 223 3.65 8.58 12.70
CA VAL A 223 4.29 9.91 12.70
C VAL A 223 4.43 10.49 11.28
N PRO A 224 4.92 9.75 10.25
CA PRO A 224 5.00 10.30 8.89
C PRO A 224 3.64 10.67 8.31
N ILE A 225 2.59 9.90 8.64
CA ILE A 225 1.22 10.20 8.23
C ILE A 225 0.73 11.48 8.89
N ALA A 226 0.95 11.62 10.20
CA ALA A 226 0.55 12.81 10.95
C ALA A 226 1.20 14.10 10.41
N GLU A 227 2.51 14.05 10.12
CA GLU A 227 3.25 15.17 9.54
C GLU A 227 2.80 15.49 8.11
N ALA A 228 2.56 14.47 7.29
CA ALA A 228 2.07 14.66 5.93
C ALA A 228 0.67 15.32 5.90
N LEU A 229 -0.20 14.93 6.84
CA LEU A 229 -1.52 15.53 7.03
C LEU A 229 -1.44 16.97 7.56
N LYS A 230 -0.55 17.23 8.51
CA LYS A 230 -0.33 18.56 9.08
C LYS A 230 0.20 19.56 8.05
N THR A 231 1.10 19.11 7.18
CA THR A 231 1.66 19.93 6.09
C THR A 231 0.70 20.07 4.89
N GLY A 232 -0.40 19.32 4.85
CA GLY A 232 -1.33 19.31 3.72
C GLY A 232 -0.78 18.66 2.45
N SER A 233 0.31 17.89 2.58
CA SER A 233 0.90 17.16 1.45
C SER A 233 0.05 16.00 0.96
N VAL A 234 -0.83 15.48 1.84
CA VAL A 234 -1.83 14.46 1.55
C VAL A 234 -3.15 14.83 2.20
N GLU A 235 -4.25 14.39 1.59
CA GLU A 235 -5.59 14.57 2.14
C GLU A 235 -5.96 13.42 3.07
N TRP A 236 -6.61 13.74 4.19
CA TRP A 236 -7.10 12.75 5.14
C TRP A 236 -8.06 11.75 4.49
N GLU A 237 -8.95 12.24 3.62
CA GLU A 237 -9.93 11.41 2.94
C GLU A 237 -9.25 10.37 2.01
N GLY A 238 -8.18 10.77 1.31
CA GLY A 238 -7.39 9.86 0.47
C GLY A 238 -6.80 8.69 1.27
N LEU A 239 -6.22 8.99 2.44
CA LEU A 239 -5.69 7.99 3.36
C LEU A 239 -6.78 7.06 3.92
N ALA A 240 -7.93 7.61 4.34
CA ALA A 240 -9.04 6.84 4.87
C ALA A 240 -9.61 5.89 3.81
N ARG A 241 -9.89 6.38 2.60
CA ARG A 241 -10.37 5.56 1.48
C ARG A 241 -9.37 4.49 1.08
N ASN A 242 -8.07 4.80 1.06
CA ASN A 242 -7.03 3.79 0.81
C ASN A 242 -7.00 2.71 1.90
N ALA A 243 -7.15 3.10 3.18
CA ALA A 243 -7.15 2.16 4.29
C ALA A 243 -8.36 1.21 4.29
N GLU A 244 -9.53 1.73 3.91
CA GLU A 244 -10.73 0.93 3.69
C GLU A 244 -10.59 0.01 2.49
N TYR A 245 -10.17 0.57 1.35
CA TYR A 245 -9.99 -0.16 0.09
C TYR A 245 -9.05 -1.36 0.22
N LEU A 246 -7.93 -1.18 0.93
CA LEU A 246 -6.95 -2.24 1.16
C LEU A 246 -7.34 -3.19 2.29
N GLY A 247 -8.45 -2.97 2.99
CA GLY A 247 -8.84 -3.79 4.14
C GLY A 247 -7.78 -3.78 5.24
N LEU A 248 -7.28 -2.58 5.58
CA LEU A 248 -6.30 -2.42 6.66
C LEU A 248 -6.95 -2.65 8.04
N PRO A 249 -6.17 -3.07 9.05
CA PRO A 249 -6.70 -3.32 10.40
C PRO A 249 -7.17 -2.02 11.06
N SER A 250 -7.90 -2.17 12.16
CA SER A 250 -8.50 -1.07 12.92
C SER A 250 -7.47 -0.06 13.43
N ASP A 251 -6.25 -0.47 13.75
CA ASP A 251 -5.21 0.41 14.34
C ASP A 251 -4.99 1.71 13.54
N ILE A 252 -4.80 1.62 12.23
CA ILE A 252 -4.62 2.80 11.38
C ILE A 252 -5.91 3.60 11.23
N LYS A 253 -7.07 2.93 11.18
CA LYS A 253 -8.37 3.58 11.07
C LYS A 253 -8.70 4.39 12.33
N VAL A 254 -8.42 3.83 13.51
CA VAL A 254 -8.57 4.51 14.81
C VAL A 254 -7.64 5.73 14.88
N PHE A 255 -6.39 5.59 14.43
CA PHE A 255 -5.48 6.73 14.33
C PHE A 255 -6.04 7.84 13.42
N LEU A 256 -6.47 7.49 12.21
CA LEU A 256 -7.04 8.46 11.27
C LEU A 256 -8.30 9.13 11.83
N GLY A 257 -9.19 8.38 12.49
CA GLY A 257 -10.39 8.92 13.12
C GLY A 257 -10.08 9.91 14.25
N ARG A 258 -9.13 9.56 15.13
CA ARG A 258 -8.67 10.47 16.21
C ARG A 258 -8.03 11.74 15.65
N TRP A 259 -7.22 11.60 14.59
CA TRP A 259 -6.60 12.75 13.94
C TRP A 259 -7.66 13.71 13.36
N PHE A 260 -8.68 13.17 12.68
CA PHE A 260 -9.76 13.97 12.11
C PHE A 260 -10.59 14.70 13.18
N GLN A 261 -10.96 14.03 14.26
CA GLN A 261 -11.67 14.64 15.39
C GLN A 261 -10.87 15.79 16.01
N ASN A 262 -9.57 15.62 16.17
CA ASN A 262 -8.69 16.66 16.68
C ASN A 262 -8.60 17.85 15.71
N TRP A 263 -8.51 17.58 14.41
CA TRP A 263 -8.51 18.62 13.38
C TRP A 263 -9.81 19.42 13.35
N LEU A 264 -10.97 18.78 13.54
CA LEU A 264 -12.26 19.48 13.67
C LEU A 264 -12.29 20.40 14.90
N ARG A 265 -11.76 19.96 16.05
CA ARG A 265 -11.67 20.80 17.26
C ARG A 265 -10.80 22.04 17.04
N MET A 266 -9.65 21.89 16.37
CA MET A 266 -8.77 23.01 16.01
C MET A 266 -9.42 24.00 15.04
N ARG A 267 -10.36 23.54 14.20
CA ARG A 267 -11.11 24.42 13.31
C ARG A 267 -12.22 25.17 14.04
N ALA A 268 -12.91 24.50 14.96
CA ALA A 268 -13.96 25.13 15.77
C ALA A 268 -13.38 26.27 16.63
N SER A 269 -12.26 26.03 17.31
CA SER A 269 -11.65 27.04 18.20
C SER A 269 -11.15 28.32 17.50
N ARG A 270 -10.93 28.29 16.18
CA ARG A 270 -10.50 29.48 15.43
C ARG A 270 -11.65 30.44 15.09
N ILE A 271 -12.89 29.98 15.15
CA ILE A 271 -14.05 30.79 14.76
C ILE A 271 -14.50 31.66 15.93
N ASP A 272 -14.29 31.21 17.17
CA ASP A 272 -14.76 31.90 18.38
C ASP A 272 -13.90 33.12 18.76
N GLU A 273 -12.63 33.18 18.35
CA GLU A 273 -11.72 34.29 18.70
C GLU A 273 -11.91 35.57 17.84
N GLU A 274 -12.67 35.51 16.75
CA GLU A 274 -12.93 36.67 15.87
C GLU A 274 -14.33 37.30 16.10
N GLY A 275 -15.08 36.85 17.12
CA GLY A 275 -16.48 37.24 17.35
C GLY A 275 -16.77 38.18 18.52
N GLU A 276 -15.78 38.58 19.33
CA GLU A 276 -16.02 39.42 20.51
C GLU A 276 -15.80 40.93 20.23
N GLU A 277 -16.71 41.54 19.46
CA GLU A 277 -17.05 42.97 19.57
C GLU A 277 -18.53 43.18 19.22
N ASP A 278 -19.46 42.72 20.06
CA ASP A 278 -20.68 43.52 20.32
C ASP A 278 -21.32 43.11 21.65
N GLY A 279 -21.25 44.01 22.63
CA GLY A 279 -21.75 43.82 23.98
C GLY A 279 -23.27 43.85 24.03
N SER A 280 -23.91 42.69 23.90
CA SER A 280 -25.33 42.53 24.21
C SER A 280 -25.51 41.87 25.57
N ASP A 281 -25.48 42.73 26.59
CA ASP A 281 -25.95 42.47 27.93
C ASP A 281 -27.47 42.23 27.86
N SER A 282 -27.90 40.97 27.82
CA SER A 282 -29.32 40.60 27.92
C SER A 282 -29.49 39.59 29.05
N GLU A 283 -29.65 40.16 30.23
CA GLU A 283 -30.28 39.53 31.39
C GLU A 283 -31.77 39.27 31.09
N ASP A 284 -32.12 38.03 30.77
CA ASP A 284 -33.44 37.42 31.04
C ASP A 284 -33.30 35.93 30.69
N GLY A 285 -33.32 34.99 31.64
CA GLY A 285 -34.46 34.73 32.48
C GLY A 285 -35.40 33.79 31.74
N ASP A 286 -35.18 32.47 31.86
CA ASP A 286 -36.24 31.47 32.09
C ASP A 286 -35.74 30.02 32.00
N ASP A 287 -35.89 29.35 33.15
CA ASP A 287 -35.80 27.91 33.39
C ASP A 287 -36.69 27.11 32.43
N VAL A 288 -36.11 26.17 31.67
CA VAL A 288 -36.85 24.98 31.22
C VAL A 288 -35.98 23.72 31.25
N ASP A 289 -36.42 22.78 32.09
CA ASP A 289 -35.93 21.41 32.25
C ASP A 289 -35.92 20.64 30.92
N ALA A 290 -34.72 20.41 30.37
CA ALA A 290 -34.51 19.50 29.25
C ALA A 290 -34.00 18.15 29.77
N VAL A 291 -34.95 17.26 30.11
CA VAL A 291 -34.73 15.84 30.40
C VAL A 291 -33.99 15.15 29.25
N TYR A 292 -32.70 14.92 29.44
CA TYR A 292 -31.85 14.16 28.54
C TYR A 292 -32.18 12.66 28.68
N TYR A 293 -32.82 12.09 27.66
CA TYR A 293 -33.00 10.64 27.55
C TYR A 293 -31.61 9.98 27.41
N SER A 294 -31.11 9.45 28.52
CA SER A 294 -29.96 8.54 28.56
C SER A 294 -30.33 7.25 27.85
N GLY A 295 -29.84 7.09 26.63
CA GLY A 295 -29.95 5.87 25.84
C GLY A 295 -29.21 4.71 26.52
N ASP A 296 -30.00 3.87 27.16
CA ASP A 296 -29.82 2.47 27.56
C ASP A 296 -28.50 1.79 27.17
N ASP A 297 -27.69 1.58 28.21
CA ASP A 297 -26.50 0.74 28.27
C ASP A 297 -26.91 -0.74 28.27
N SER A 298 -26.85 -1.36 27.09
CA SER A 298 -26.92 -2.81 26.94
C SER A 298 -25.66 -3.47 27.55
N SER A 299 -25.72 -3.66 28.87
CA SER A 299 -24.85 -4.52 29.67
C SER A 299 -24.73 -5.93 29.06
N VAL A 300 -23.63 -6.19 28.35
CA VAL A 300 -23.19 -7.56 28.07
C VAL A 300 -22.62 -8.13 29.36
N LYS A 301 -23.38 -9.02 29.98
CA LYS A 301 -23.01 -9.82 31.14
C LYS A 301 -21.87 -10.76 30.77
N VAL A 302 -20.63 -10.29 30.88
CA VAL A 302 -19.44 -11.14 30.77
C VAL A 302 -19.33 -11.94 32.07
N GLU A 303 -19.70 -13.22 31.97
CA GLU A 303 -19.53 -14.22 33.01
C GLU A 303 -18.02 -14.50 33.20
N LEU A 304 -17.39 -13.68 34.04
CA LEU A 304 -16.01 -13.83 34.47
C LEU A 304 -15.88 -15.09 35.33
N ARG A 305 -15.51 -16.21 34.71
CA ARG A 305 -15.04 -17.39 35.44
C ARG A 305 -13.64 -17.08 35.97
N THR A 306 -13.57 -16.71 37.24
CA THR A 306 -12.36 -16.73 38.07
C THR A 306 -11.74 -18.12 38.03
N MET A 307 -10.66 -18.28 37.29
CA MET A 307 -9.73 -19.39 37.47
C MET A 307 -8.82 -19.02 38.65
N GLU A 308 -8.88 -19.84 39.69
CA GLU A 308 -8.02 -19.75 40.86
C GLU A 308 -6.57 -19.99 40.46
N ASP A 309 -5.74 -18.97 40.68
CA ASP A 309 -4.29 -19.02 40.55
C ASP A 309 -3.71 -19.92 41.65
N THR A 310 -3.17 -21.07 41.24
CA THR A 310 -2.31 -21.89 42.09
C THR A 310 -0.93 -21.25 42.18
N ASP A 311 -0.69 -20.68 43.35
CA ASP A 311 0.58 -20.29 43.98
C ASP A 311 1.82 -21.04 43.45
N SER A 312 2.66 -20.35 42.66
CA SER A 312 4.00 -20.83 42.29
C SER A 312 5.05 -19.77 42.62
N LYS A 313 5.50 -19.85 43.87
CA LYS A 313 6.76 -19.34 44.40
C LYS A 313 7.91 -19.48 43.40
N ARG A 314 8.47 -18.38 42.92
CA ARG A 314 9.87 -18.35 42.43
C ARG A 314 10.62 -17.13 42.94
N GLY A 315 11.74 -17.45 43.58
CA GLY A 315 12.54 -16.58 44.39
C GLY A 315 13.35 -15.56 43.60
N ARG A 316 13.65 -14.49 44.31
CA ARG A 316 14.47 -13.34 43.95
C ARG A 316 15.93 -13.65 44.30
N PRO A 317 16.88 -13.70 43.34
CA PRO A 317 18.30 -13.63 43.70
C PRO A 317 18.76 -12.17 43.80
N ARG A 318 19.42 -11.87 44.92
CA ARG A 318 20.13 -10.61 45.19
C ARG A 318 21.41 -10.53 44.35
N PRO A 319 21.82 -9.34 43.85
CA PRO A 319 23.18 -9.15 43.36
C PRO A 319 24.18 -9.01 44.52
N LEU A 320 25.23 -9.82 44.47
CA LEU A 320 26.38 -9.78 45.38
C LEU A 320 27.28 -8.59 45.02
N SER A 321 27.62 -7.82 46.05
CA SER A 321 28.69 -6.83 46.06
C SER A 321 30.04 -7.56 46.06
N ILE A 322 30.93 -7.23 45.12
CA ILE A 322 32.35 -7.61 45.15
C ILE A 322 33.16 -6.35 45.38
N GLY A 323 33.95 -6.39 46.46
CA GLY A 323 34.76 -5.30 46.96
C GLY A 323 35.98 -5.00 46.10
N SER A 324 36.36 -3.72 46.15
CA SER A 324 37.64 -3.21 45.69
C SER A 324 38.65 -3.36 46.83
N ALA A 325 39.73 -4.11 46.57
CA ALA A 325 40.88 -4.20 47.46
C ALA A 325 42.08 -3.52 46.79
N HIS A 326 42.66 -2.60 47.57
CA HIS A 326 43.97 -2.00 47.41
C HIS A 326 45.07 -3.02 47.07
N SER A 327 46.02 -2.61 46.23
CA SER A 327 47.42 -2.96 46.43
C SER A 327 48.35 -1.91 45.80
N VAL A 328 49.16 -1.34 46.70
CA VAL A 328 50.52 -0.74 46.61
C VAL A 328 50.93 -0.04 45.32
#